data_AF-A0AAD6Z1J9-F1
#
_entry.id   AF-A0AAD6Z1J9-F1
#
_cell.length_a   1.000
_cell.length_b   1.000
_cell.length_c   1.000
_cell.angle_alpha   90.00
_cell.angle_beta   90.00
_cell.angle_gamma   90.00
#
_symmetry.space_group_name_H-M   'P 1'
#
loop_
_entity.id
_entity.type
_entity.pdbx_description
1 polymer ?
#
loop_
_entity_poly.entity_id
_entity_poly.type
_entity_poly.pdbx_seq_one_letter_code
_entity_poly.pdbx_strand_id
1 'polypeptide(L)'
;MPLKNHMQTFFLVQKHKLLPSNLLQKTPFPSLNLLQTTAVDAELSNQFCIIEPTRILTHLTFYHRAKGTYGINKRILVVCWALNRGRRS
;
A
#
# COMPACT_ATOMS: atom_id res chain seq x y z
N MET A 1 24.33 28.62 -12.25
CA MET A 1 23.67 28.38 -13.56
C MET A 1 22.19 28.12 -13.31
N PRO A 2 21.26 28.85 -13.94
CA PRO A 2 19.84 28.59 -13.75
C PRO A 2 19.41 27.38 -14.60
N LEU A 3 18.62 26.48 -13.99
CA LEU A 3 18.06 25.28 -14.61
C LEU A 3 17.13 25.66 -15.77
N LYS A 4 17.67 25.67 -17.00
CA LYS A 4 16.87 25.82 -18.22
C LYS A 4 16.04 24.54 -18.42
N ASN A 5 14.71 24.68 -18.35
CA ASN A 5 13.69 23.75 -18.87
C ASN A 5 13.63 22.30 -18.34
N HIS A 6 13.93 22.03 -17.06
CA HIS A 6 13.56 20.73 -16.46
C HIS A 6 12.29 20.85 -15.62
N MET A 7 11.17 20.36 -16.16
CA MET A 7 9.91 20.21 -15.41
C MET A 7 9.96 18.89 -14.64
N GLN A 8 10.02 18.96 -13.31
CA GLN A 8 9.98 17.78 -12.45
C GLN A 8 8.57 17.61 -11.89
N THR A 9 8.01 16.41 -12.05
CA THR A 9 6.68 16.06 -11.50
C THR A 9 6.87 15.33 -10.19
N PHE A 10 6.03 15.66 -9.21
CA PHE A 10 5.96 14.96 -7.92
C PHE A 10 4.51 14.63 -7.60
N PHE A 11 4.30 13.48 -6.94
CA PHE A 11 3.01 13.10 -6.38
C PHE A 11 3.02 13.28 -4.88
N LEU A 12 2.04 14.01 -4.36
CA LEU A 12 1.73 14.01 -2.94
C LEU A 12 0.74 12.86 -2.68
N VAL A 13 1.19 11.84 -1.95
CA VAL A 13 0.41 10.62 -1.70
C VAL A 13 0.08 10.52 -0.22
N GLN A 14 -1.20 10.40 0.10
CA GLN A 14 -1.68 10.11 1.44
C GLN A 14 -1.67 8.60 1.69
N LYS A 15 -1.07 8.15 2.79
CA LYS A 15 -0.96 6.72 3.10
C LYS A 15 -2.22 6.19 3.77
N HIS A 16 -2.57 4.93 3.54
CA HIS A 16 -3.54 4.20 4.37
C HIS A 16 -3.02 4.01 5.80
N LYS A 17 -3.92 3.97 6.79
CA LYS A 17 -3.53 3.62 8.16
C LYS A 17 -3.08 2.16 8.20
N LEU A 18 -2.03 1.89 8.97
CA LEU A 18 -1.62 0.51 9.24
C LEU A 18 -2.69 -0.18 10.08
N LEU A 19 -2.91 -1.46 9.77
CA LEU A 19 -3.75 -2.31 10.60
C LEU A 19 -2.96 -2.67 11.88
N PRO A 20 -3.51 -2.44 13.09
CA PRO A 20 -2.85 -2.83 14.34
C PRO A 20 -2.48 -4.32 14.34
N SER A 21 -1.32 -4.67 14.90
CA SER A 21 -0.75 -6.02 14.84
C SER A 21 -1.72 -7.10 15.35
N ASN A 22 -2.46 -6.82 16.42
CA ASN A 22 -3.47 -7.74 16.96
C ASN A 22 -4.62 -8.04 15.98
N LEU A 23 -4.98 -7.10 15.10
CA LEU A 23 -5.97 -7.30 14.05
C LEU A 23 -5.34 -7.92 12.81
N LEU A 24 -4.11 -7.53 12.47
CA LEU A 24 -3.39 -8.11 11.34
C LEU A 24 -3.17 -9.62 11.54
N GLN A 25 -2.88 -10.06 12.77
CA GLN A 25 -2.75 -11.49 13.12
C GLN A 25 -4.05 -12.29 12.99
N LYS A 26 -5.21 -11.64 12.89
CA LYS A 26 -6.48 -12.33 12.57
C LYS A 26 -6.61 -12.64 11.08
N THR A 27 -5.84 -11.96 10.23
CA THR A 27 -5.82 -12.21 8.80
C THR A 27 -4.90 -13.39 8.48
N PRO A 28 -5.08 -14.07 7.33
CA PRO A 28 -4.20 -15.18 6.96
C PRO A 28 -2.85 -14.71 6.41
N PHE A 29 -2.67 -13.41 6.18
CA PHE A 29 -1.52 -12.90 5.42
C PHE A 29 -0.16 -12.97 6.14
N PRO A 30 -0.07 -12.78 7.47
CA PRO A 30 1.22 -12.91 8.18
C PRO A 30 1.86 -14.29 8.08
N SER A 31 1.07 -15.34 7.87
CA SER A 31 1.57 -16.71 7.66
C SER A 31 1.78 -17.08 6.19
N LEU A 32 1.32 -16.24 5.25
CA LEU A 32 1.31 -16.51 3.81
C LEU A 32 2.26 -15.56 3.05
N ASN A 33 3.54 -15.54 3.44
CA ASN A 33 4.55 -14.63 2.89
C ASN A 33 4.74 -14.72 1.37
N LEU A 34 4.44 -15.88 0.77
CA LEU A 34 4.54 -16.09 -0.68
C LEU A 34 3.52 -15.29 -1.49
N LEU A 35 2.40 -14.90 -0.90
CA LEU A 35 1.33 -14.19 -1.60
C LEU A 35 1.63 -12.69 -1.80
N GLN A 36 2.69 -12.16 -1.18
CA GLN A 36 3.04 -10.73 -1.27
C GLN A 36 1.81 -9.84 -1.02
N THR A 37 1.07 -10.19 0.03
CA THR A 37 -0.23 -9.60 0.34
C THR A 37 -0.25 -9.17 1.80
N THR A 38 -0.91 -8.06 2.10
CA THR A 38 -1.16 -7.63 3.47
C THR A 38 -2.55 -7.02 3.60
N ALA A 39 -2.98 -6.77 4.83
CA ALA A 39 -4.19 -6.02 5.14
C ALA A 39 -3.83 -4.68 5.79
N VAL A 40 -4.45 -3.60 5.31
CA VAL A 40 -4.37 -2.26 5.89
C VAL A 40 -5.76 -1.77 6.25
N ASP A 41 -5.84 -0.68 6.99
CA ASP A 41 -7.11 -0.01 7.20
C ASP A 41 -7.64 0.58 5.88
N ALA A 42 -8.96 0.56 5.68
CA ALA A 42 -9.56 1.24 4.55
C ALA A 42 -9.45 2.77 4.68
N GLU A 43 -9.30 3.29 5.90
CA GLU A 43 -9.12 4.72 6.15
C GLU A 43 -7.70 5.22 5.82
N LEU A 44 -7.64 6.45 5.33
CA LEU A 44 -6.39 7.18 5.13
C LEU A 44 -5.84 7.67 6.47
N SER A 45 -4.52 7.71 6.58
CA SER A 45 -3.78 8.28 7.68
C SER A 45 -3.51 9.76 7.44
N ASN A 46 -3.00 10.47 8.45
CA ASN A 46 -2.52 11.84 8.30
C ASN A 46 -1.05 11.89 7.83
N GLN A 47 -0.51 10.77 7.35
CA GLN A 47 0.85 10.68 6.84
C GLN A 47 0.85 10.82 5.33
N PHE A 48 1.69 11.74 4.85
CA PHE A 48 1.90 11.98 3.44
C PHE A 48 3.33 11.59 3.05
N CYS A 49 3.52 11.19 1.80
CA CYS A 49 4.83 11.08 1.20
C CYS A 49 4.85 11.72 -0.18
N ILE A 50 6.00 12.29 -0.53
CA ILE A 50 6.26 12.84 -1.86
C ILE A 50 6.98 11.77 -2.66
N ILE A 51 6.46 11.44 -3.84
CA ILE A 51 7.00 10.40 -4.71
C ILE A 51 7.28 11.00 -6.09
N GLU A 52 8.47 10.78 -6.61
CA GLU A 52 8.80 11.06 -8.00
C GLU A 52 8.26 9.93 -8.91
N PRO A 53 7.70 10.23 -10.10
CA PRO A 53 7.17 9.23 -11.02
C PRO A 53 8.15 8.10 -11.32
N THR A 54 9.45 8.41 -11.43
CA THR A 54 10.54 7.44 -11.67
C THR A 54 10.69 6.40 -10.56
N ARG A 55 10.14 6.65 -9.36
CA ARG A 55 10.17 5.75 -8.20
C ARG A 55 8.92 4.87 -8.08
N ILE A 56 7.94 4.99 -8.98
CA ILE A 56 6.75 4.14 -8.99
C ILE A 56 7.13 2.80 -9.65
N LEU A 57 7.54 1.84 -8.83
CA LEU A 57 8.09 0.56 -9.30
C LEU A 57 7.06 -0.55 -9.46
N THR A 58 5.85 -0.43 -8.89
CA THR A 58 4.99 -1.59 -8.65
C THR A 58 3.60 -1.45 -9.26
N HIS A 59 3.10 -2.57 -9.76
CA HIS A 59 1.67 -2.78 -9.98
C HIS A 59 1.14 -3.47 -8.74
N LEU A 60 0.11 -2.89 -8.13
CA LEU A 60 -0.58 -3.46 -6.99
C LEU A 60 -2.06 -3.59 -7.31
N THR A 61 -2.69 -4.59 -6.71
CA THR A 61 -4.15 -4.72 -6.70
C THR A 61 -4.63 -4.55 -5.28
N PHE A 62 -5.80 -3.94 -5.14
CA PHE A 62 -6.44 -3.77 -3.84
C PHE A 62 -7.88 -4.28 -3.86
N TYR A 63 -8.32 -4.84 -2.74
CA TYR A 63 -9.66 -5.35 -2.59
C TYR A 63 -10.28 -4.91 -1.26
N HIS A 64 -11.43 -4.26 -1.32
CA HIS A 64 -12.17 -3.85 -0.12
C HIS A 64 -12.82 -5.05 0.54
N ARG A 65 -12.64 -5.17 1.85
CA ARG A 65 -13.35 -6.15 2.67
C ARG A 65 -14.37 -5.47 3.56
N ALA A 66 -15.55 -6.07 3.61
CA ALA A 66 -16.61 -5.64 4.50
C ALA A 66 -16.21 -5.83 5.97
N LYS A 67 -16.82 -5.03 6.83
CA LYS A 67 -16.74 -5.18 8.29
C LYS A 67 -17.16 -6.60 8.68
N GLY A 68 -16.41 -7.21 9.60
CA GLY A 68 -16.62 -8.59 10.05
C GLY A 68 -15.74 -9.62 9.35
N THR A 69 -15.12 -9.29 8.21
CA THR A 69 -14.16 -10.19 7.54
C THR A 69 -13.00 -10.50 8.51
N TYR A 70 -12.63 -11.78 8.63
CA TYR A 70 -11.60 -12.26 9.56
C TYR A 70 -11.87 -11.92 11.04
N GLY A 71 -13.13 -11.67 11.43
CA GLY A 71 -13.46 -11.24 12.80
C GLY A 71 -12.94 -9.84 13.14
N ILE A 72 -12.73 -8.98 12.12
CA ILE A 72 -12.29 -7.60 12.27
C ILE A 72 -13.48 -6.68 12.10
N ASN A 73 -13.83 -5.94 13.16
CA ASN A 73 -15.03 -5.10 13.20
C ASN A 73 -14.84 -3.72 12.53
N LYS A 74 -14.10 -3.66 11.43
CA LYS A 74 -13.92 -2.46 10.59
C LYS A 74 -13.67 -2.84 9.13
N ARG A 75 -13.83 -1.87 8.22
CA ARG A 75 -13.48 -2.04 6.81
C ARG A 75 -11.96 -2.10 6.68
N ILE A 76 -11.46 -3.06 5.91
CA ILE A 76 -10.03 -3.20 5.62
C ILE A 76 -9.82 -3.26 4.12
N LEU A 77 -8.60 -2.93 3.70
CA LEU A 77 -8.14 -3.08 2.33
C LEU A 77 -7.10 -4.20 2.29
N VAL A 78 -7.33 -5.20 1.45
CA VAL A 78 -6.30 -6.22 1.14
C VAL A 78 -5.48 -5.69 -0.02
N VAL A 79 -4.17 -5.60 0.15
CA VAL A 79 -3.23 -5.09 -0.85
C VAL A 79 -2.31 -6.22 -1.27
N CYS A 80 -2.26 -6.50 -2.56
CA CYS A 80 -1.38 -7.51 -3.15
C CYS A 80 -0.41 -6.85 -4.12
N TRP A 81 0.88 -7.12 -3.95
CA TRP A 81 1.96 -6.65 -4.82
C TRP A 81 2.70 -7.78 -5.53
N ALA A 82 2.10 -8.97 -5.61
CA ALA A 82 2.64 -10.13 -6.34
C ALA A 82 2.97 -9.86 -7.82
N LEU A 83 2.28 -8.88 -8.42
CA LEU A 83 2.53 -8.44 -9.80
C LEU A 83 3.73 -7.49 -9.92
N ASN A 84 4.46 -7.24 -8.84
CA ASN A 84 5.70 -6.49 -8.89
C ASN A 84 6.73 -7.29 -9.70
N ARG A 85 6.83 -6.97 -10.99
CA ARG A 85 7.84 -7.49 -11.90
C ARG A 85 9.17 -6.87 -11.50
N GLY A 86 9.81 -7.44 -10.48
CA GLY A 86 11.11 -6.99 -9.99
C GLY A 86 12.05 -6.75 -11.16
N ARG A 87 12.20 -5.49 -11.56
CA ARG A 87 13.30 -5.09 -12.43
C ARG A 87 14.52 -5.22 -11.53
N ARG A 88 15.40 -6.17 -11.86
CA ARG A 88 16.78 -6.17 -11.37
C ARG A 88 17.38 -4.84 -11.84
N SER A 89 17.39 -3.84 -10.96
CA SER A 89 18.22 -2.65 -11.08
C SER A 89 19.61 -2.97 -10.55
#